data_AF-A0A7W4D1K7-F1
#
_entry.id   AF-A0A7W4D1K7-F1
#
_cell.length_a   1.000
_cell.length_b   1.000
_cell.length_c   1.000
_cell.angle_alpha   90.00
_cell.angle_beta   90.00
_cell.angle_gamma   90.00
#
_symmetry.space_group_name_H-M   'P 1'
#
loop_
_entity.id
_entity.type
_entity.pdbx_description
1 polymer ?
#
loop_
_entity_poly.entity_id
_entity_poly.type
_entity_poly.pdbx_seq_one_letter_code
_entity_poly.pdbx_strand_id
1 'polypeptide(L)' 'MQLSHTPHAVSVSFDDPNLVSAAGLVPTMRLAQAAGLQDLGDAHLSVPTDKGANAGAKVTS' A
#
# COMPACT_ATOMS: atom_id res chain seq x y z
N MET A 1 19.53 -23.98 2.80
CA MET A 1 18.94 -23.21 1.70
C MET A 1 18.92 -21.76 2.15
N GLN A 2 19.79 -20.91 1.61
CA GLN A 2 19.98 -19.52 2.05
C GLN A 2 19.27 -18.60 1.04
N LEU A 3 18.32 -17.78 1.51
CA LEU A 3 17.58 -16.84 0.68
C LEU A 3 18.38 -15.53 0.54
N SER A 4 18.98 -15.33 -0.64
CA SER A 4 19.79 -14.17 -1.00
C SER A 4 18.94 -13.00 -1.52
N HIS A 5 17.91 -12.58 -0.78
CA HIS A 5 17.12 -11.40 -1.17
C HIS A 5 17.47 -10.20 -0.29
N THR A 6 17.77 -9.07 -0.92
CA THR A 6 17.68 -7.76 -0.31
C THR A 6 16.22 -7.32 -0.47
N PRO A 7 15.46 -7.04 0.60
CA PRO A 7 14.11 -6.52 0.45
C PRO A 7 14.20 -5.23 -0.37
N HIS A 8 13.46 -5.18 -1.47
CA HIS A 8 13.37 -3.97 -2.28
C HIS A 8 12.83 -2.86 -1.38
N ALA A 9 13.46 -1.69 -1.37
CA ALA A 9 12.94 -0.56 -0.63
C ALA A 9 11.51 -0.27 -1.10
N VAL A 10 10.54 -0.43 -0.21
CA VAL A 10 9.15 -0.03 -0.45
C VAL A 10 9.08 1.47 -0.21
N SER A 11 8.96 2.24 -1.29
CA SER A 11 8.74 3.68 -1.22
C SER A 11 7.25 3.95 -1.39
N VAL A 12 6.66 4.63 -0.41
CA VAL A 12 5.29 5.16 -0.49
C VAL A 12 5.37 6.67 -0.33
N SER A 13 4.78 7.42 -1.25
CA SER A 13 4.70 8.87 -1.20
C SER A 13 3.26 9.30 -0.97
N PHE A 14 3.05 10.21 -0.04
CA PHE A 14 1.80 10.92 0.15
C PHE A 14 1.97 12.34 -0.39
N ASP A 15 0.87 13.00 -0.77
CA ASP A 15 0.90 14.39 -1.27
C ASP A 15 1.55 15.33 -0.24
N ASP A 16 1.35 15.06 1.06
CA ASP A 16 2.15 15.62 2.14
C ASP A 16 3.21 14.59 2.59
N PRO A 17 4.51 14.86 2.37
CA PRO A 17 5.58 13.93 2.76
C PRO A 17 5.66 13.68 4.27
N ASN A 18 5.02 14.53 5.08
CA ASN A 18 4.93 14.43 6.52
C ASN A 18 3.56 13.96 7.01
N LEU A 19 2.65 13.53 6.13
CA LEU A 19 1.27 13.17 6.49
C LEU A 19 1.23 12.19 7.68
N VAL A 20 2.03 11.13 7.64
CA VAL A 20 2.07 10.12 8.72
C VAL A 20 2.68 10.70 10.00
N SER A 21 3.66 11.59 9.90
CA SER A 21 4.29 12.26 11.05
C SER A 21 3.33 13.23 11.73
N ALA A 22 2.56 13.99 10.94
CA ALA A 22 1.64 15.01 11.42
C ALA A 22 0.29 14.44 11.90
N ALA A 23 -0.27 13.47 11.18
CA ALA A 23 -1.61 12.90 11.45
C ALA A 23 -1.57 11.54 12.14
N GLY A 24 -0.43 10.84 12.13
CA GLY A 24 -0.30 9.49 12.66
C GLY A 24 -0.75 8.40 11.69
N LEU A 25 -0.21 7.20 11.86
CA LEU A 25 -0.50 6.06 10.99
C LEU A 25 -1.97 5.62 11.06
N VAL A 26 -2.52 5.50 12.28
CA VAL A 26 -3.90 5.01 12.46
C VAL A 26 -4.93 5.95 11.82
N PRO A 27 -4.90 7.28 12.06
CA PRO A 27 -5.81 8.19 11.37
C PRO A 27 -5.64 8.18 9.85
N THR A 28 -4.41 8.05 9.35
CA THR A 28 -4.12 7.96 7.92
C THR A 28 -4.73 6.70 7.29
N MET A 29 -4.60 5.53 7.93
CA MET A 29 -5.18 4.28 7.43
C MET A 29 -6.71 4.28 7.50
N ARG A 30 -7.29 4.92 8.53
CA ARG A 30 -8.76 5.11 8.59
C ARG A 30 -9.27 6.02 7.47
N LEU A 31 -8.53 7.07 7.12
CA LEU A 31 -8.86 7.93 5.99
C LEU A 31 -8.78 7.14 4.67
N ALA A 32 -7.73 6.35 4.46
CA ALA A 32 -7.59 5.50 3.28
C ALA A 32 -8.76 4.51 3.15
N GLN A 33 -9.20 3.91 4.26
CA GLN A 33 -10.38 3.04 4.28
C GLN A 33 -11.65 3.82 3.92
N ALA A 34 -11.88 4.99 4.53
CA ALA A 34 -13.05 5.82 4.25
C ALA A 34 -13.09 6.33 2.81
N ALA A 35 -11.92 6.54 2.20
CA ALA A 35 -11.77 6.94 0.80
C ALA A 35 -11.93 5.77 -0.19
N GLY A 36 -12.14 4.54 0.27
CA GLY A 36 -12.29 3.37 -0.59
C GLY A 36 -11.01 2.93 -1.28
N LEU A 37 -9.84 3.21 -0.70
CA LEU A 37 -8.54 2.91 -1.34
C LEU A 37 -8.35 1.42 -1.65
N GLN A 38 -8.88 0.55 -0.80
CA GLN A 38 -8.85 -0.90 -1.02
C GLN A 38 -9.60 -1.28 -2.29
N ASP A 39 -10.85 -0.82 -2.44
CA ASP A 39 -11.70 -1.13 -3.59
C ASP A 39 -11.09 -0.56 -4.89
N LEU A 40 -10.51 0.63 -4.83
CA LEU A 40 -9.78 1.23 -5.96
C LEU A 40 -8.54 0.43 -6.34
N GLY A 41 -7.80 -0.08 -5.35
CA GLY A 41 -6.66 -0.96 -5.58
C GLY A 41 -7.06 -2.26 -6.29
N ASP A 42 -8.14 -2.90 -5.83
CA ASP A 42 -8.67 -4.11 -6.46
C ASP A 42 -9.19 -3.85 -7.88
N ALA A 43 -9.74 -2.66 -8.16
CA ALA A 43 -10.26 -2.30 -9.47
C ALA A 43 -9.18 -1.91 -10.49
N HIS A 44 -8.10 -1.25 -10.06
CA HIS A 44 -7.17 -0.57 -10.97
C HIS A 44 -5.77 -1.17 -11.01
N LEU A 45 -5.35 -1.93 -9.99
CA LEU A 45 -4.02 -2.51 -9.95
C LEU A 45 -4.05 -3.96 -10.44
N SER A 46 -3.29 -4.21 -11.50
CA SER A 46 -3.05 -5.55 -12.02
C SER A 46 -1.58 -5.72 -12.33
N VAL A 47 -1.06 -6.92 -12.06
CA VAL A 47 0.28 -7.34 -12.45
C VAL A 47 0.09 -8.46 -13.46
N PRO A 48 0.72 -8.44 -14.64
CA PRO A 48 0.55 -9.45 -15.69
C PRO A 48 1.31 -10.75 -15.35
N THR A 49 1.13 -11.24 -14.13
CA THR A 49 1.69 -12.46 -13.56
C THR A 49 0.72 -13.02 -12.52
N ASP A 50 1.04 -14.16 -11.94
CA ASP A 50 0.31 -14.74 -10.81
C ASP A 50 0.49 -13.94 -9.49
N LYS A 51 1.26 -12.85 -9.50
CA LYS A 51 1.58 -12.05 -8.30
C LYS A 51 0.64 -10.87 -8.03
N GLY A 52 -0.36 -10.66 -8.89
CA GLY A 52 -1.33 -9.55 -8.77
C GLY A 52 -2.47 -9.76 -7.76
N ALA A 53 -2.51 -10.89 -7.04
CA ALA A 53 -3.59 -11.18 -6.11
C ALA A 53 -3.64 -10.20 -4.92
N ASN A 54 -4.85 -9.88 -4.46
CA ASN A 54 -5.13 -9.06 -3.28
C ASN A 54 -4.51 -7.65 -3.38
N ALA A 55 -4.66 -7.00 -4.53
CA ALA A 55 -4.00 -5.73 -4.81
C ALA A 55 -4.44 -4.63 -3.84
N GLY A 56 -5.74 -4.47 -3.59
CA GLY A 56 -6.28 -3.54 -2.62
C GLY A 56 -5.74 -3.81 -1.22
N ALA A 57 -5.87 -5.05 -0.74
CA ALA A 57 -5.43 -5.43 0.60
C ALA A 57 -3.92 -5.20 0.82
N LYS A 58 -3.08 -5.40 -0.21
CA LYS A 58 -1.63 -5.15 -0.13
C LYS A 58 -1.26 -3.67 -0.07
N VAL A 59 -2.13 -2.78 -0.55
CA VAL A 59 -1.92 -1.33 -0.51
C VAL A 59 -2.39 -0.74 0.82
N THR A 60 -3.37 -1.36 1.46
CA THR A 60 -4.01 -0.85 2.69
C THR A 60 -3.61 -1.58 3.97
N SER A 61 -2.74 -2.60 3.93
CA SER A 61 -2.34 -3.44 5.08
C SER A 61 -0.83 -3.57 5.25
#